data_AF-A0A8X6GWW5-F1
#
_entry.id   AF-A0A8X6GWW5-F1
#
_cell.length_a   1.000
_cell.length_b   1.000
_cell.length_c   1.000
_cell.angle_alpha   90.00
_cell.angle_beta   90.00
_cell.angle_gamma   90.00
#
_symmetry.space_group_name_H-M   'P 1'
#
loop_
_entity.id
_entity.type
_entity.pdbx_description
1 polymer ?
#
loop_
_entity_poly.entity_id
_entity_poly.type
_entity_poly.pdbx_seq_one_letter_code
_entity_poly.pdbx_strand_id
1 'polypeptide(L)'
;MSGSNVHEEGEILKKIGLECSSEMSFLNEKDKSFLALFLFLGNLKDLNLRVTGGDMFVIGKSLFLSMTNSLLTYGVILYQLN
;
A
#
# COMPACT_ATOMS: atom_id res chain seq x y z
N MET A 1 11.13 10.32 -6.49
CA MET A 1 10.22 9.22 -6.09
C MET A 1 9.01 9.83 -5.38
N SER A 2 7.79 9.57 -5.88
CA SER A 2 6.54 10.07 -5.27
C SER A 2 6.02 9.06 -4.23
N GLY A 3 5.45 9.53 -3.12
CA GLY A 3 4.86 8.66 -2.08
C GLY A 3 3.76 7.73 -2.60
N SER A 4 3.04 8.16 -3.65
CA SER A 4 2.07 7.31 -4.36
C SER A 4 2.71 6.10 -5.03
N ASN A 5 3.91 6.26 -5.59
CA ASN A 5 4.61 5.17 -6.28
C ASN A 5 5.17 4.17 -5.26
N VAL A 6 5.62 4.64 -4.09
CA VAL A 6 6.09 3.75 -3.02
C VAL A 6 4.97 2.86 -2.49
N HIS A 7 3.76 3.40 -2.36
CA HIS A 7 2.60 2.61 -1.96
C HIS A 7 2.18 1.59 -3.04
N GLU A 8 2.18 2.01 -4.31
CA GLU A 8 1.83 1.17 -5.46
C GLU A 8 2.85 0.03 -5.67
N GLU A 9 4.14 0.33 -5.58
CA GLU A 9 5.22 -0.67 -5.61
C GLU A 9 5.16 -1.64 -4.42
N GLY A 10 4.78 -1.15 -3.23
CA GLY A 10 4.57 -2.00 -2.05
C GLY A 10 3.43 -3.00 -2.22
N GLU A 11 2.29 -2.58 -2.80
CA GLU A 11 1.17 -3.48 -3.10
C GLU A 11 1.52 -4.51 -4.18
N ILE A 12 2.29 -4.10 -5.21
CA ILE A 12 2.78 -5.02 -6.25
C ILE A 12 3.73 -6.06 -5.63
N LEU A 13 4.66 -5.64 -4.77
CA LEU A 13 5.55 -6.56 -4.05
C LEU A 13 4.77 -7.57 -3.20
N LYS A 14 3.73 -7.10 -2.50
CA LYS A 14 2.86 -7.95 -1.68
C LYS A 14 2.10 -8.96 -2.52
N LYS A 15 1.61 -8.56 -3.70
CA LYS A 15 0.94 -9.45 -4.64
C LYS A 15 1.89 -10.53 -5.19
N ILE A 16 3.08 -10.14 -5.65
CA ILE A 16 4.10 -11.07 -6.14
C ILE A 16 4.54 -12.03 -5.03
N GLY A 17 4.70 -11.54 -3.79
CA GLY A 17 4.97 -12.38 -2.64
C GLY A 17 3.88 -13.42 -2.40
N LEU A 18 2.60 -13.03 -2.40
CA LEU A 18 1.50 -13.99 -2.22
C LEU A 18 1.43 -15.04 -3.34
N GLU A 19 1.69 -14.64 -4.58
CA GLU A 19 1.69 -15.53 -5.75
C GLU A 19 2.84 -16.55 -5.66
N CYS A 20 4.04 -16.09 -5.28
CA CYS A 20 5.19 -16.95 -5.03
C CYS A 20 4.97 -17.90 -3.83
N SER A 21 4.31 -17.44 -2.76
CA SER A 21 3.92 -18.29 -1.62
C SER A 21 2.93 -19.39 -2.02
N SER A 22 2.01 -19.08 -2.94
CA SER A 22 1.04 -20.04 -3.46
C SER A 22 1.74 -21.14 -4.26
N GLU A 23 2.68 -20.77 -5.13
CA GLU A 23 3.48 -21.74 -5.90
C GLU A 23 4.46 -22.53 -5.00
N MET A 24 5.01 -21.91 -3.96
CA MET A 24 5.91 -22.59 -3.01
C MET A 24 5.20 -23.63 -2.14
N SER A 25 3.88 -23.56 -1.97
CA SER A 25 3.12 -24.60 -1.27
C SER A 25 3.18 -25.99 -1.95
N PHE A 26 3.63 -26.03 -3.22
CA PHE A 26 3.90 -27.25 -3.98
C PHE A 26 5.36 -27.74 -3.89
N LEU A 27 6.28 -26.95 -3.33
CA LEU A 27 7.71 -27.28 -3.26
C LEU A 27 8.10 -27.79 -1.85
N ASN A 28 8.72 -28.96 -1.86
CA ASN A 28 8.97 -29.85 -0.74
C ASN A 28 9.53 -29.23 0.56
N GLU A 29 9.04 -29.78 1.67
CA GLU A 29 9.17 -29.45 3.10
C GLU A 29 10.60 -29.48 3.72
N LYS A 30 11.68 -29.58 2.92
CA LYS A 30 13.01 -29.98 3.45
C LYS A 30 14.08 -28.92 3.61
N ASP A 31 13.85 -27.69 3.17
CA ASP A 31 14.92 -26.70 3.08
C ASP A 31 14.70 -25.51 4.02
N LYS A 32 15.63 -25.31 4.97
CA LYS A 32 15.63 -24.18 5.92
C LYS A 32 15.56 -22.80 5.23
N SER A 33 15.98 -22.72 3.98
CA SER A 33 15.85 -21.53 3.12
C SER A 33 14.39 -21.18 2.83
N PHE A 34 13.51 -22.16 2.67
CA PHE A 34 12.08 -21.92 2.46
C PHE A 34 11.40 -21.37 3.70
N LEU A 35 11.75 -21.87 4.89
CA LEU A 35 11.24 -21.33 6.14
C LEU A 35 11.64 -19.85 6.31
N ALA A 36 12.89 -19.51 5.99
CA ALA A 36 13.38 -18.13 6.01
C ALA A 36 12.64 -17.25 5.00
N LEU A 37 12.36 -17.77 3.80
CA LEU A 37 11.65 -17.06 2.75
C LEU A 37 10.17 -16.86 3.09
N PHE A 38 9.52 -17.86 3.69
CA PHE A 38 8.15 -17.79 4.18
C PHE A 38 8.00 -16.80 5.34
N LEU A 39 8.96 -16.81 6.29
CA LEU A 39 9.04 -15.83 7.37
C LEU A 39 9.30 -14.42 6.82
N PHE A 40 10.16 -14.29 5.82
CA PHE A 40 10.43 -13.00 5.16
C PHE A 40 9.18 -12.48 4.44
N LEU A 41 8.47 -13.34 3.69
CA LEU A 41 7.22 -12.99 3.03
C LEU A 41 6.11 -12.64 4.03
N GLY A 42 6.01 -13.39 5.13
CA GLY A 42 5.08 -13.09 6.22
C GLY A 42 5.34 -11.71 6.80
N ASN A 43 6.60 -11.37 7.08
CA ASN A 43 6.99 -10.04 7.53
C ASN A 43 6.72 -8.95 6.47
N LEU A 44 6.97 -9.23 5.19
CA LEU A 44 6.67 -8.28 4.10
C LEU A 44 5.17 -8.06 3.89
N LYS A 45 4.34 -9.09 4.10
CA LYS A 45 2.88 -8.98 3.99
C LYS A 45 2.30 -8.00 4.99
N ASP A 46 2.89 -7.92 6.19
CA ASP A 46 2.47 -6.99 7.24
C ASP A 46 3.14 -5.61 7.13
N LEU A 47 4.24 -5.49 6.40
CA LEU A 47 4.90 -4.21 6.10
C LEU A 47 4.18 -3.47 4.97
N ASN A 48 3.10 -2.77 5.31
CA ASN A 48 2.56 -1.74 4.44
C ASN A 48 3.57 -0.58 4.33
N LEU A 49 4.36 -0.56 3.26
CA LEU A 49 5.20 0.58 2.85
C LEU A 49 4.29 1.77 2.50
N ARG A 50 3.82 2.48 3.53
CA ARG A 50 3.00 3.68 3.42
C ARG A 50 3.81 4.86 3.89
N VAL A 51 3.93 5.87 3.03
CA VAL A 51 4.50 7.16 3.42
C VAL A 51 3.39 7.93 4.12
N THR A 52 3.55 8.21 5.41
CA THR A 52 2.62 9.03 6.18
C THR A 52 3.14 10.45 6.34
N GLY A 53 2.27 11.44 6.20
CA GLY A 53 2.55 12.83 6.56
C GLY A 53 2.32 13.01 8.06
N GLY A 54 3.41 13.10 8.83
CA GLY A 54 3.35 13.31 10.29
C GLY A 54 2.54 12.25 11.05
N ASP A 55 2.49 11.02 10.53
CA ASP A 55 1.66 9.90 11.02
C ASP A 55 0.13 10.10 10.98
N MET A 56 -0.33 11.25 10.47
CA MET A 56 -1.76 11.60 10.47
C MET A 56 -2.49 11.14 9.21
N PHE A 57 -1.81 11.08 8.07
CA PHE A 57 -2.44 10.77 6.79
C PHE A 57 -1.49 10.05 5.83
N VAL A 58 -2.02 9.07 5.09
CA VAL A 58 -1.26 8.30 4.10
C VAL A 58 -1.15 9.10 2.80
N ILE A 59 0.09 9.41 2.38
CA ILE A 59 0.40 10.13 1.16
C ILE A 59 0.16 9.21 -0.04
N GLY A 60 -1.06 9.27 -0.58
CA GLY A 60 -1.49 8.51 -1.75
C GLY A 60 -2.37 9.33 -2.70
N LYS A 61 -2.69 8.74 -3.86
CA LYS A 61 -3.59 9.36 -4.87
C LYS A 61 -4.95 9.74 -4.28
N SER A 62 -5.44 8.98 -3.29
CA SER A 62 -6.69 9.24 -2.56
C SER A 62 -6.68 10.57 -1.80
N LEU A 63 -5.53 11.00 -1.28
CA LEU A 63 -5.39 12.25 -0.53
C LEU A 63 -5.60 13.46 -1.44
N PHE A 64 -5.01 13.41 -2.63
CA PHE A 64 -5.24 14.43 -3.67
C PHE A 64 -6.71 14.48 -4.08
N LEU A 65 -7.33 13.32 -4.29
CA LEU A 65 -8.75 13.23 -4.66
C LEU A 65 -9.67 13.81 -3.57
N SER A 66 -9.35 13.53 -2.30
CA SER A 66 -10.07 14.06 -1.15
C SER A 66 -9.91 15.58 -1.05
N MET A 67 -8.69 16.08 -1.27
CA MET A 67 -8.41 17.52 -1.28
C MET A 67 -9.16 18.25 -2.39
N THR A 68 -9.16 17.72 -3.63
CA THR A 68 -9.90 18.32 -4.75
C THR A 68 -11.41 18.32 -4.51
N ASN A 69 -11.95 17.22 -3.97
CA ASN A 69 -13.37 17.15 -3.63
C ASN A 69 -13.72 18.16 -2.53
N SER A 70 -12.89 18.29 -1.50
CA SER A 70 -13.11 19.26 -0.42
C SER A 70 -13.14 20.70 -0.94
N LEU A 71 -12.23 21.06 -1.84
CA LEU A 71 -12.21 22.38 -2.50
C LEU A 71 -13.48 22.65 -3.30
N LEU A 72 -13.93 21.67 -4.10
CA LEU A 72 -15.16 21.81 -4.88
C LEU A 72 -16.39 21.95 -3.96
N THR A 73 -16.50 21.11 -2.94
CA THR A 73 -17.60 21.16 -1.98
C THR A 73 -17.63 22.51 -1.27
N TYR A 74 -16.49 23.00 -0.79
CA TYR A 74 -16.40 24.29 -0.11
C TYR A 74 -16.72 25.44 -1.07
N GLY A 75 -16.27 25.36 -2.33
CA GLY A 75 -16.59 26.33 -3.37
C GLY A 75 -18.08 26.40 -3.70
N VAL A 76 -18.76 25.24 -3.81
CA VAL A 76 -20.21 25.18 -4.04
C VAL A 76 -20.99 25.75 -2.87
N ILE A 77 -20.58 25.44 -1.63
CA ILE A 77 -21.19 25.98 -0.42
C ILE A 77 -21.03 27.52 -0.37
N LEU A 78 -19.82 28.01 -0.64
CA LEU A 78 -19.55 29.46 -0.71
C LEU A 78 -20.38 30.15 -1.79
N TYR A 79 -20.55 29.50 -2.95
CA TYR A 79 -21.37 30.02 -4.04
C TYR A 79 -22.86 30.07 -3.68
N GLN A 80 -23.37 29.10 -2.92
CA GLN A 80 -24.77 29.09 -2.46
C GLN A 80 -25.03 30.06 -1.30
N LEU A 81 -24.01 30.38 -0.50
CA LEU A 81 -24.10 31.30 0.63
C LEU A 81 -23.90 32.78 0.23
N ASN A 82 -23.57 33.04 -1.04
CA ASN A 82 -23.39 34.37 -1.61
C ASN A 82 -24.57 34.73 -2.52
#